data_AF-A0A4P6DWK7-F1
#
_entry.id   AF-A0A4P6DWK7-F1
#
_cell.length_a   1.000
_cell.length_b   1.000
_cell.length_c   1.000
_cell.angle_alpha   90.00
_cell.angle_beta   90.00
_cell.angle_gamma   90.00
#
_symmetry.space_group_name_H-M   'P 1'
#
loop_
_entity.id
_entity.type
_entity.pdbx_description
1 polymer ?
#
loop_
_entity_poly.entity_id
_entity_poly.type
_entity_poly.pdbx_seq_one_letter_code
_entity_poly.pdbx_strand_id
1 'polypeptide(L)'
;MMAGLMNVDGLSLTERLNRKAAFRMVKNRAAELEKLEDEALIDLMDAGESRNAMIDGRVVARIEKTKGSAGNRFKIKDPLAYGAWLHTNGYDDNVYAAPLPTDVAKTRSFIERVVSEHEGELPDGVEVDGGRPAALKITVNKDEQRGMFERTQLPPAMNLMLENGGVL
;
A
#
# COMPACT_ATOMS: atom_id res chain seq x y z
N MET A 1 -2.72 32.68 5.05
CA MET A 1 -3.91 31.94 5.51
C MET A 1 -3.52 30.47 5.59
N MET A 2 -3.35 29.95 6.81
CA MET A 2 -3.12 28.52 7.02
C MET A 2 -4.44 27.80 6.79
N ALA A 3 -4.46 26.85 5.86
CA ALA A 3 -5.60 25.97 5.62
C ALA A 3 -6.05 25.35 6.95
N GLY A 4 -7.34 25.41 7.23
CA GLY A 4 -7.93 24.92 8.47
C GLY A 4 -7.58 23.45 8.69
N LEU A 5 -6.63 23.19 9.58
CA LEU A 5 -6.47 21.89 10.20
C LEU A 5 -7.82 21.55 10.83
N MET A 6 -8.53 20.58 10.24
CA MET A 6 -9.81 20.09 10.71
C MET A 6 -9.69 19.84 12.22
N ASN A 7 -10.36 20.66 13.04
CA ASN A 7 -10.34 20.48 14.47
C ASN A 7 -10.95 19.11 14.77
N VAL A 8 -10.10 18.16 15.13
CA VAL A 8 -10.51 16.81 15.50
C VAL A 8 -10.92 16.75 16.95
N ASP A 9 -10.70 17.79 17.75
CA ASP A 9 -11.09 17.83 19.16
C ASP A 9 -12.59 18.11 19.29
N GLY A 10 -13.27 17.33 20.14
CA GLY A 10 -14.72 17.46 20.38
C GLY A 10 -15.63 16.55 19.53
N LEU A 11 -15.11 15.77 18.58
CA LEU A 11 -15.91 14.81 17.80
C LEU A 11 -16.19 13.53 18.59
N SER A 12 -17.44 13.07 18.53
CA SER A 12 -17.85 11.75 19.03
C SER A 12 -17.19 10.62 18.24
N LEU A 13 -17.10 9.43 18.83
CA LEU A 13 -16.56 8.24 18.16
C LEU A 13 -17.33 7.94 16.86
N THR A 14 -18.66 8.01 16.89
CA THR A 14 -19.52 7.77 15.73
C THR A 14 -19.20 8.72 14.57
N GLU A 15 -19.03 10.01 14.85
CA GLU A 15 -18.65 11.00 13.82
C GLU A 15 -17.29 10.68 13.22
N ARG A 16 -16.32 10.26 14.04
CA ARG A 16 -14.98 9.86 13.54
C ARG A 16 -15.05 8.62 12.65
N LEU A 17 -15.84 7.62 13.03
CA LEU A 17 -16.05 6.41 12.22
C LEU A 17 -16.69 6.75 10.88
N ASN A 18 -17.74 7.58 10.89
CA ASN A 18 -18.45 8.02 9.70
C ASN A 18 -17.54 8.81 8.75
N ARG A 19 -16.74 9.75 9.27
CA ARG A 19 -15.75 10.50 8.50
C ARG A 19 -14.70 9.57 7.88
N LYS A 20 -14.18 8.62 8.67
CA LYS A 20 -13.16 7.69 8.18
C LYS A 20 -13.70 6.78 7.06
N ALA A 21 -14.95 6.32 7.18
CA ALA A 21 -15.63 5.53 6.16
C ALA A 21 -15.86 6.35 4.88
N ALA A 22 -16.37 7.58 5.01
CA ALA A 22 -16.55 8.52 3.91
C ALA A 22 -15.26 8.75 3.13
N PHE A 23 -14.16 9.09 3.82
CA PHE A 23 -12.85 9.31 3.17
C PHE A 23 -12.33 8.06 2.46
N ARG A 24 -12.57 6.87 3.02
CA ARG A 24 -12.21 5.61 2.36
C ARG A 24 -13.01 5.39 1.09
N MET A 25 -14.30 5.69 1.10
CA MET A 25 -15.16 5.57 -0.08
C MET A 25 -14.73 6.54 -1.19
N VAL A 26 -14.43 7.81 -0.87
CA VAL A 26 -13.87 8.78 -1.84
C VAL A 26 -12.56 8.26 -2.42
N LYS A 27 -11.63 7.83 -1.56
CA LYS A 27 -10.33 7.30 -2.01
C LYS A 27 -10.50 6.12 -2.96
N ASN A 28 -11.38 5.17 -2.61
CA ASN A 28 -11.63 4.01 -3.47
C ASN A 28 -12.18 4.43 -4.83
N ARG A 29 -13.13 5.38 -4.85
CA ARG A 29 -13.72 5.86 -6.11
C ARG A 29 -12.73 6.66 -6.96
N ALA A 30 -11.93 7.53 -6.34
CA ALA A 30 -10.88 8.26 -7.02
C ALA A 30 -9.86 7.30 -7.66
N ALA A 31 -9.45 6.25 -6.94
CA ALA A 31 -8.56 5.23 -7.48
C ALA A 31 -9.19 4.42 -8.63
N GLU A 32 -10.50 4.15 -8.58
CA GLU A 32 -11.21 3.51 -9.71
C GLU A 32 -11.24 4.40 -10.96
N LEU A 33 -11.52 5.70 -10.79
CA LEU A 33 -11.52 6.66 -11.89
C LEU A 33 -10.12 6.89 -12.45
N GLU A 34 -9.12 7.06 -11.59
CA GLU A 34 -7.71 7.16 -11.96
C GLU A 34 -7.28 5.95 -12.79
N LYS A 35 -7.67 4.73 -12.39
CA LYS A 35 -7.36 3.53 -13.16
C LYS A 35 -7.98 3.55 -14.57
N LEU A 36 -9.22 4.04 -14.71
CA LEU A 36 -9.87 4.15 -16.03
C LEU A 36 -9.16 5.20 -16.91
N GLU A 37 -8.73 6.31 -16.33
CA GLU A 37 -7.94 7.33 -17.02
C GLU A 37 -6.55 6.81 -17.41
N ASP A 38 -5.88 6.05 -16.53
CA ASP A 38 -4.61 5.39 -16.83
C ASP A 38 -4.74 4.46 -18.04
N GLU A 39 -5.79 3.65 -18.08
CA GLU A 39 -6.09 2.75 -19.21
C GLU A 39 -6.30 3.54 -20.50
N ALA A 40 -7.04 4.65 -20.46
CA ALA A 40 -7.25 5.50 -21.63
C ALA A 40 -5.97 6.25 -22.08
N LEU A 41 -5.17 6.75 -21.13
CA LEU A 41 -3.95 7.51 -21.41
C LEU A 41 -2.83 6.64 -21.98
N ILE A 42 -2.78 5.35 -21.63
CA ILE A 42 -1.82 4.41 -22.21
C ILE A 42 -1.94 4.38 -23.74
N ASP A 43 -3.14 4.48 -24.32
CA ASP A 43 -3.31 4.45 -25.77
C ASP A 43 -3.06 5.81 -26.45
N LEU A 44 -3.10 6.91 -25.69
CA LEU A 44 -3.00 8.28 -26.20
C LEU A 44 -1.59 8.88 -26.09
N MET A 45 -0.70 8.27 -25.31
CA MET A 45 0.67 8.75 -25.09
C MET A 45 1.70 7.81 -25.73
N ASP A 46 2.78 8.40 -26.24
CA ASP A 46 3.93 7.66 -26.74
C ASP A 46 4.84 7.17 -25.61
N ALA A 47 5.59 6.10 -25.87
CA ALA A 47 6.54 5.54 -24.90
C ALA A 47 7.68 6.54 -24.59
N GLY A 48 7.80 6.93 -23.32
CA GLY A 48 8.75 7.96 -22.86
C GLY A 48 8.25 9.40 -23.04
N GLU A 49 7.00 9.59 -23.47
CA GLU A 49 6.39 10.91 -23.57
C GLU A 49 5.95 11.42 -22.20
N SER A 50 6.08 12.73 -21.98
CA SER A 50 5.55 13.40 -20.80
C SER A 50 4.80 14.69 -21.14
N ARG A 51 3.68 14.93 -20.44
CA ARG A 51 2.80 16.10 -20.62
C ARG A 51 2.41 16.70 -19.27
N ASN A 52 2.12 18.01 -19.26
CA ASN A 52 1.61 18.69 -18.08
C ASN A 52 0.08 18.65 -18.04
N ALA A 53 -0.50 18.27 -16.91
CA ALA A 53 -1.92 18.41 -16.62
C ALA A 53 -2.19 19.77 -15.96
N MET A 54 -3.25 20.43 -16.40
CA MET A 54 -3.62 21.76 -15.92
C MET A 54 -5.02 21.77 -15.31
N ILE A 55 -5.18 22.49 -14.21
CA ILE A 55 -6.48 22.84 -13.60
C ILE A 55 -6.47 24.35 -13.40
N ASP A 56 -7.54 25.04 -13.82
CA ASP A 56 -7.69 26.50 -13.74
C ASP A 56 -6.47 27.28 -14.30
N GLY A 57 -5.95 26.81 -15.43
CA GLY A 57 -4.81 27.43 -16.12
C GLY A 57 -3.46 27.25 -15.42
N ARG A 58 -3.39 26.46 -14.34
CA ARG A 58 -2.16 26.17 -13.61
C ARG A 58 -1.75 24.71 -13.82
N VAL A 59 -0.46 24.48 -14.03
CA VAL A 59 0.09 23.12 -14.07
C VAL A 59 0.00 22.52 -12.67
N VAL A 60 -0.73 21.41 -12.54
CA VAL A 60 -0.93 20.70 -11.27
C VAL A 60 -0.18 19.37 -11.20
N ALA A 61 0.14 18.78 -12.35
CA ALA A 61 0.88 17.53 -12.42
C ALA A 61 1.64 17.41 -13.75
N ARG A 62 2.70 16.60 -13.73
CA ARG A 62 3.38 16.09 -14.93
C ARG A 62 3.09 14.60 -15.02
N ILE A 63 2.52 14.17 -16.14
CA ILE A 63 2.19 12.78 -16.44
C ILE A 63 3.23 12.26 -17.43
N GLU A 64 3.74 11.05 -17.21
CA GLU A 64 4.73 10.41 -18.07
C GLU A 64 4.36 8.96 -18.34
N LYS A 65 4.34 8.57 -19.62
CA LYS A 65 4.26 7.15 -19.98
C LYS A 65 5.68 6.60 -20.03
N THR A 66 6.01 5.73 -19.08
CA THR A 66 7.34 5.10 -19.07
C THR A 66 7.57 4.29 -20.35
N LYS A 67 8.82 4.16 -20.79
CA LYS A 67 9.18 3.40 -22.01
C LYS A 67 8.82 1.91 -21.95
N GLY A 68 8.45 1.40 -20.77
CA GLY A 68 8.34 -0.02 -20.50
C GLY A 68 9.70 -0.73 -20.58
N SER A 69 9.79 -1.92 -20.00
CA SER A 69 10.84 -2.88 -20.34
C SER A 69 10.17 -4.02 -21.08
N ALA A 70 10.29 -4.08 -22.40
CA ALA A 70 9.79 -5.22 -23.16
C ALA A 70 10.55 -6.49 -22.72
N GLY A 71 9.81 -7.51 -22.28
CA GLY A 71 10.34 -8.80 -21.84
C GLY A 71 9.80 -9.26 -20.48
N ASN A 72 9.52 -10.55 -20.35
CA ASN A 72 9.17 -11.15 -19.06
C ASN A 72 10.35 -11.00 -18.11
N ARG A 73 10.28 -10.04 -17.18
CA ARG A 73 11.22 -9.99 -16.06
C ARG A 73 10.90 -11.15 -15.12
N PHE A 74 11.81 -12.11 -15.03
CA PHE A 74 11.69 -13.18 -14.05
C PHE A 74 12.00 -12.64 -12.66
N LYS A 75 11.04 -12.78 -11.75
CA LYS A 75 11.23 -12.49 -10.31
C LYS A 75 11.23 -13.82 -9.56
N ILE A 76 12.32 -14.12 -8.87
CA ILE A 76 12.36 -15.25 -7.94
C ILE A 76 11.52 -14.87 -6.72
N LYS A 77 10.37 -15.54 -6.55
CA LYS A 77 9.44 -15.29 -5.42
C LYS A 77 9.84 -16.06 -4.16
N ASP A 78 10.47 -17.21 -4.35
CA ASP A 78 10.93 -18.10 -3.28
C ASP A 78 12.32 -18.63 -3.66
N PRO A 79 13.39 -18.00 -3.13
CA PRO A 79 14.76 -18.43 -3.40
C PRO A 79 15.06 -19.85 -2.94
N LEU A 80 14.42 -20.34 -1.87
CA LEU A 80 14.65 -21.69 -1.34
C LEU A 80 14.04 -22.74 -2.26
N ALA A 81 12.77 -22.55 -2.68
CA ALA A 81 12.12 -23.47 -3.61
C ALA A 81 12.82 -23.48 -4.98
N TYR A 82 13.26 -22.32 -5.48
CA TYR A 82 14.01 -22.25 -6.72
C TYR A 82 15.38 -22.90 -6.61
N GLY A 83 16.10 -22.70 -5.50
CA GLY A 83 17.37 -23.37 -5.23
C GLY A 83 17.22 -24.89 -5.16
N ALA A 84 16.21 -25.41 -4.45
CA ALA A 84 15.92 -26.84 -4.41
C ALA A 84 15.61 -27.42 -5.81
N TRP A 85 14.88 -26.66 -6.64
CA TRP A 85 14.63 -27.04 -8.03
C TRP A 85 15.92 -27.10 -8.84
N LEU A 86 16.79 -26.09 -8.73
CA LEU A 86 18.09 -26.05 -9.41
C LEU A 86 18.98 -27.23 -9.02
N HIS A 87 19.09 -27.52 -7.72
CA HIS A 87 19.81 -28.68 -7.18
C HIS A 87 19.28 -29.99 -7.76
N THR A 88 17.95 -30.17 -7.79
CA THR A 88 17.33 -31.39 -8.33
C THR A 88 17.54 -31.55 -9.84
N ASN A 89 17.77 -30.46 -10.57
CA ASN A 89 17.90 -30.45 -12.03
C ASN A 89 19.36 -30.31 -12.52
N GLY A 90 20.34 -30.61 -11.67
CA GLY A 90 21.76 -30.69 -12.04
C GLY A 90 22.45 -29.34 -12.20
N TYR A 91 21.93 -28.29 -11.55
CA TYR A 91 22.55 -26.96 -11.48
C TYR A 91 23.24 -26.73 -10.13
N ASP A 92 23.87 -27.77 -9.58
CA ASP A 92 24.48 -27.78 -8.25
C ASP A 92 25.51 -26.65 -8.02
N ASP A 93 26.27 -26.29 -9.06
CA ASP A 93 27.24 -25.18 -9.01
C ASP A 93 26.59 -23.80 -8.86
N ASN A 94 25.26 -23.73 -8.99
CA ASN A 94 24.47 -22.49 -8.92
C ASN A 94 23.60 -22.41 -7.66
N VAL A 95 23.86 -23.27 -6.66
CA VAL A 95 23.19 -23.23 -5.35
C VAL A 95 24.21 -23.13 -4.21
N TYR A 96 23.89 -22.37 -3.17
CA TYR A 96 24.75 -22.24 -1.99
C TYR A 96 24.47 -23.36 -0.98
N ALA A 97 25.52 -24.00 -0.46
CA ALA A 97 25.43 -24.82 0.75
C ALA A 97 25.49 -23.90 1.98
N ALA A 98 24.34 -23.62 2.61
CA ALA A 98 24.25 -22.72 3.75
C ALA A 98 23.67 -23.42 4.99
N PRO A 99 24.25 -23.23 6.19
CA PRO A 99 23.69 -23.72 7.44
C PRO A 99 22.46 -22.87 7.83
N LEU A 100 21.28 -23.30 7.39
CA LEU A 100 20.01 -22.65 7.71
C LEU A 100 19.41 -23.19 9.03
N PRO A 101 18.76 -22.34 9.85
CA PRO A 101 18.08 -22.80 11.04
C PRO A 101 16.89 -23.70 10.67
N THR A 102 16.66 -24.75 11.47
CA THR A 102 15.45 -25.58 11.37
C THR A 102 14.21 -24.79 11.78
N ASP A 103 13.02 -25.24 11.39
CA ASP A 103 11.78 -24.51 11.73
C ASP A 103 11.54 -24.43 13.24
N VAL A 104 11.97 -25.44 14.00
CA VAL A 104 11.95 -25.41 15.47
C VAL A 104 12.86 -24.30 16.00
N ALA A 105 14.05 -24.13 15.41
CA ALA A 105 15.01 -23.10 15.80
C ALA A 105 14.56 -21.68 15.43
N LYS A 106 13.61 -21.54 14.51
CA LYS A 106 12.99 -20.24 14.15
C LYS A 106 11.88 -19.81 15.11
N THR A 107 11.46 -20.67 16.03
CA THR A 107 10.36 -20.35 16.95
C THR A 107 10.81 -19.34 18.01
N ARG A 108 9.87 -18.48 18.44
CA ARG A 108 10.10 -17.50 19.50
C ARG A 108 10.69 -18.13 20.76
N SER A 109 10.10 -19.22 21.24
CA SER A 109 10.54 -19.87 22.47
C SER A 109 11.96 -20.46 22.36
N PHE A 110 12.37 -20.92 21.18
CA PHE A 110 13.74 -21.38 20.97
C PHE A 110 14.72 -20.22 21.00
N ILE A 111 14.40 -19.12 20.30
CA ILE A 111 15.24 -17.91 20.27
C ILE A 111 15.34 -17.29 21.67
N GLU A 112 14.23 -17.16 22.41
CA GLU A 112 14.22 -16.66 23.80
C GLU A 112 15.11 -17.51 24.72
N ARG A 113 15.08 -18.84 24.56
CA ARG A 113 15.96 -19.74 25.30
C ARG A 113 17.43 -19.50 24.95
N VAL A 114 17.77 -19.40 23.67
CA VAL A 114 19.15 -19.14 23.23
C VAL A 114 19.64 -17.79 23.77
N VAL A 115 18.83 -16.73 23.66
CA VAL A 115 19.15 -15.41 24.22
C VAL A 115 19.37 -15.48 25.73
N SER A 116 18.52 -16.23 26.46
CA SER A 116 18.68 -16.42 27.91
C SER A 116 19.93 -17.22 28.28
N GLU A 117 20.30 -18.23 27.49
CA GLU A 117 21.53 -19.03 27.68
C GLU A 117 22.80 -18.19 27.43
N HIS A 118 22.68 -17.10 26.67
CA HIS A 118 23.76 -16.17 26.31
C HIS A 118 23.60 -14.77 26.95
N GLU A 119 23.12 -14.72 28.20
CA GLU A 119 23.06 -13.49 29.02
C GLU A 119 22.30 -12.30 28.41
N GLY A 120 21.35 -12.58 27.51
CA GLY A 120 20.56 -11.55 26.83
C GLY A 120 21.15 -11.07 25.51
N GLU A 121 22.28 -11.64 25.06
CA GLU A 121 22.85 -11.34 23.75
C GLU A 121 21.98 -11.94 22.64
N LEU A 122 21.63 -11.11 21.65
CA LEU A 122 20.88 -11.56 20.48
C LEU A 122 21.84 -12.20 19.46
N PRO A 123 21.55 -13.41 18.96
CA PRO A 123 22.36 -14.04 17.92
C PRO A 123 22.40 -13.19 16.64
N ASP A 124 23.55 -13.19 15.96
CA ASP A 124 23.69 -12.57 14.66
C ASP A 124 22.61 -13.06 13.68
N GLY A 125 21.94 -12.12 13.02
CA GLY A 125 20.84 -12.41 12.09
C GLY A 125 19.45 -12.53 12.74
N VAL A 126 19.34 -12.39 14.06
CA VAL A 126 18.05 -12.28 14.77
C VAL A 126 17.77 -10.82 15.11
N GLU A 127 16.68 -10.28 14.56
CA GLU A 127 16.18 -8.93 14.90
C GLU A 127 14.92 -9.03 15.75
N VAL A 128 14.81 -8.18 16.76
CA VAL A 128 13.56 -8.00 17.50
C VAL A 128 12.63 -7.11 16.68
N ASP A 129 11.68 -7.71 15.97
CA ASP A 129 10.55 -6.96 15.43
C ASP A 129 9.68 -6.50 16.62
N GLY A 130 9.65 -5.18 16.86
CA GLY A 130 8.81 -4.56 17.89
C GLY A 130 7.30 -4.73 17.65
N GLY A 131 6.94 -5.44 16.58
CA GLY A 131 5.57 -5.59 16.12
C GLY A 131 5.09 -4.32 15.44
N ARG A 132 3.96 -4.43 14.76
CA ARG A 132 3.30 -3.25 14.18
C ARG A 132 2.37 -2.64 15.22
N PRO A 133 2.37 -1.30 15.41
CA PRO A 133 1.35 -0.66 16.22
C PRO A 133 -0.03 -1.01 15.67
N ALA A 134 -1.03 -1.05 16.55
CA ALA A 134 -2.40 -1.38 16.18
C ALA A 134 -2.86 -0.48 15.01
N ALA A 135 -3.32 -1.09 13.92
CA ALA A 135 -3.78 -0.41 12.73
C ALA A 135 -5.27 -0.63 12.51
N LEU A 136 -5.99 0.41 12.11
CA LEU A 136 -7.41 0.30 11.77
C LEU A 136 -7.58 -0.42 10.43
N LYS A 137 -8.24 -1.59 10.44
CA LYS A 137 -8.72 -2.26 9.23
C LYS A 137 -10.10 -1.71 8.87
N ILE A 138 -10.25 -1.24 7.63
CA ILE A 138 -11.52 -0.72 7.12
C ILE A 138 -11.98 -1.62 5.97
N THR A 139 -13.17 -2.18 6.12
CA THR A 139 -13.91 -2.87 5.06
C THR A 139 -15.12 -2.02 4.71
N VAL A 140 -15.30 -1.73 3.42
CA VAL A 140 -16.40 -0.90 2.92
C VAL A 140 -17.45 -1.79 2.25
N ASN A 141 -18.73 -1.52 2.50
CA ASN A 141 -19.82 -2.14 1.73
C ASN A 141 -19.85 -1.54 0.32
N LYS A 142 -19.65 -2.38 -0.70
CA LYS A 142 -19.53 -1.95 -2.10
C LYS A 142 -20.83 -1.41 -2.68
N ASP A 143 -21.98 -1.97 -2.29
CA ASP A 143 -23.27 -1.52 -2.82
C ASP A 143 -23.62 -0.12 -2.30
N GLU A 144 -23.38 0.13 -1.00
CA GLU A 144 -23.52 1.47 -0.42
C GLU A 144 -22.48 2.44 -0.98
N GLN A 145 -21.25 1.99 -1.23
CA GLN A 145 -20.24 2.84 -1.86
C GLN A 145 -20.69 3.29 -3.25
N ARG A 146 -21.20 2.39 -4.09
CA ARG A 146 -21.72 2.73 -5.42
C ARG A 146 -22.92 3.65 -5.32
N GLY A 147 -23.95 3.24 -4.57
CA GLY A 147 -25.18 4.02 -4.39
C GLY A 147 -24.93 5.39 -3.78
N MET A 148 -23.85 5.59 -3.03
CA MET A 148 -23.50 6.88 -2.44
C MET A 148 -23.08 7.92 -3.48
N PHE A 149 -22.38 7.54 -4.55
CA PHE A 149 -22.01 8.46 -5.65
C PHE A 149 -23.14 8.71 -6.67
N GLU A 150 -24.22 7.94 -6.57
CA GLU A 150 -25.43 8.09 -7.40
C GLU A 150 -26.49 8.99 -6.74
N ARG A 151 -26.29 9.38 -5.48
CA ARG A 151 -27.21 10.24 -4.72
C ARG A 151 -27.12 11.70 -5.17
N THR A 152 -28.27 12.39 -5.15
CA THR A 152 -28.36 13.84 -5.40
C THR A 152 -27.78 14.68 -4.26
N GLN A 153 -27.67 14.13 -3.05
CA GLN A 153 -27.09 14.80 -1.89
C GLN A 153 -26.08 13.88 -1.20
N LEU A 154 -24.87 14.39 -1.00
CA LEU A 154 -23.81 13.68 -0.28
C LEU A 154 -24.05 13.76 1.24
N PRO A 155 -23.75 12.69 1.99
CA PRO A 155 -23.81 12.72 3.45
C PRO A 155 -22.87 13.80 4.04
N PRO A 156 -23.18 14.39 5.20
CA PRO A 156 -22.35 15.44 5.82
C PRO A 156 -20.87 15.05 5.99
N ALA A 157 -20.60 13.78 6.29
CA ALA A 157 -19.23 13.27 6.44
C ALA A 157 -18.41 13.32 5.14
N MET A 158 -19.06 13.26 3.98
CA MET A 158 -18.45 13.37 2.64
C MET A 158 -18.28 14.83 2.22
N ASN A 159 -19.25 15.69 2.58
CA ASN A 159 -19.16 17.13 2.32
C ASN A 159 -17.92 17.77 2.96
N LEU A 160 -17.40 17.20 4.05
CA LEU A 160 -16.17 17.69 4.67
C LEU A 160 -14.96 17.73 3.72
N MET A 161 -14.89 16.88 2.70
CA MET A 161 -13.81 16.99 1.70
C MET A 161 -14.00 18.20 0.77
N LEU A 162 -15.24 18.56 0.46
CA LEU A 162 -15.58 19.71 -0.37
C LEU A 162 -15.49 21.02 0.45
N GLU A 163 -16.02 21.03 1.67
CA GLU A 163 -16.10 22.19 2.56
C GLU A 163 -14.74 22.60 3.16
N ASN A 164 -13.79 21.66 3.32
CA ASN A 164 -12.45 21.95 3.82
C ASN A 164 -11.39 22.08 2.69
N GLY A 165 -11.81 22.00 1.42
CA GLY A 165 -10.94 22.14 0.24
C GLY A 165 -10.84 23.56 -0.31
N GLY A 166 -11.63 24.50 0.20
CA GLY A 166 -11.73 25.87 -0.29
C GLY A 166 -13.18 26.28 -0.44
N VAL A 167 -13.51 27.49 0.01
CA VAL A 167 -14.83 28.10 -0.15
C VAL A 167 -15.13 28.25 -1.65
N LEU A 168 -16.31 27.81 -2.10
CA LEU A 168 -16.86 28.15 -3.43
C LEU A 168 -17.19 29.64 -3.50
#